data_AF-A0A0Q2ULG8-F1
#
_entry.id   AF-A0A0Q2ULG8-F1
#
_cell.length_a   1.000
_cell.length_b   1.000
_cell.length_c   1.000
_cell.angle_alpha   90.00
_cell.angle_beta   90.00
_cell.angle_gamma   90.00
#
_symmetry.space_group_name_H-M   'P 1'
#
loop_
_entity.id
_entity.type
_entity.pdbx_description
1 polymer ?
#
loop_
_entity_poly.entity_id
_entity_poly.type
_entity_poly.pdbx_seq_one_letter_code
_entity_poly.pdbx_strand_id
1 'polypeptide(L)'
;MIAVSILLLLFFGAFVFSRAMKTAEIYVTVYYPGELEADGYYVKDDQITLKFHVLKGSEGLKGHFEKFKIRCFLCNLDLENATVVVDIDGTPLYPTCRDYIMSFDKGGNIKGMHYVVSPYNLTEIAKIRILEGYGFRELKFENNTLIVLLSPGNGEEVEIIRSNIIAEHQKGLERGWIKVVYTDGSKKWEGRVYSMGKGECPVLIEAGDS
;
A
#
# COMPACT_ATOMS: atom_id res chain seq x y z
N MET A 1 35.56 -15.03 41.53
CA MET A 1 34.14 -15.44 41.65
C MET A 1 33.17 -14.31 41.30
N ILE A 2 33.26 -13.13 41.93
CA ILE A 2 32.33 -12.00 41.68
C ILE A 2 32.25 -11.58 40.20
N ALA A 3 33.38 -11.47 39.50
CA ALA A 3 33.40 -11.11 38.07
C ALA A 3 32.72 -12.15 37.16
N VAL A 4 32.81 -13.43 37.51
CA VAL A 4 32.18 -14.54 36.75
C VAL A 4 30.67 -14.55 36.98
N SER A 5 30.23 -14.29 38.22
CA SER A 5 28.81 -14.13 38.56
C SER A 5 28.18 -12.92 37.87
N ILE A 6 28.89 -11.79 37.80
CA ILE A 6 28.43 -10.59 37.08
C ILE A 6 28.34 -10.86 35.57
N LEU A 7 29.34 -11.52 34.98
CA LEU A 7 29.33 -11.86 33.57
C LEU A 7 28.16 -12.81 33.22
N LEU A 8 27.92 -13.83 34.04
CA LEU A 8 26.78 -14.74 33.87
C LEU A 8 25.44 -14.01 33.98
N LEU A 9 25.26 -13.11 34.96
CA LEU A 9 24.05 -12.29 35.08
C LEU A 9 23.85 -11.37 33.87
N LEU A 10 24.92 -10.80 33.32
CA LEU A 10 24.86 -10.00 32.08
C LEU A 10 24.48 -10.86 30.86
N PHE A 11 25.00 -12.09 30.76
CA PHE A 11 24.64 -13.02 29.69
C PHE A 11 23.20 -13.51 29.81
N PHE A 12 22.73 -13.89 31.01
CA PHE A 12 21.33 -14.26 31.24
C PHE A 12 20.40 -13.09 31.01
N GLY A 13 20.80 -11.88 31.44
CA GLY A 13 20.13 -10.64 31.07
C GLY A 13 20.02 -10.52 29.56
N ALA A 14 21.14 -10.39 28.84
CA ALA A 14 21.15 -10.24 27.39
C ALA A 14 20.36 -11.33 26.64
N PHE A 15 20.37 -12.57 27.14
CA PHE A 15 19.63 -13.69 26.56
C PHE A 15 18.11 -13.61 26.81
N VAL A 16 17.67 -13.21 28.01
CA VAL A 16 16.25 -12.96 28.29
C VAL A 16 15.77 -11.74 27.51
N PHE A 17 16.59 -10.70 27.43
CA PHE A 17 16.34 -9.50 26.62
C PHE A 17 16.20 -9.83 25.13
N SER A 18 17.03 -10.71 24.57
CA SER A 18 16.96 -11.09 23.15
C SER A 18 15.73 -11.96 22.83
N ARG A 19 15.32 -12.84 23.74
CA ARG A 19 14.09 -13.64 23.59
C ARG A 19 12.80 -12.84 23.77
N ALA A 20 12.84 -11.72 24.50
CA ALA A 20 11.69 -10.85 24.71
C ALA A 20 11.43 -9.86 23.56
N MET A 21 12.37 -9.71 22.62
CA MET A 21 12.25 -8.81 21.49
C MET A 21 11.58 -9.52 20.30
N LYS A 22 10.35 -9.12 19.97
CA LYS A 22 9.67 -9.57 18.75
C LYS A 22 9.87 -8.53 17.65
N THR A 23 10.05 -9.01 16.42
CA THR A 23 10.08 -8.16 15.23
C THR A 23 8.85 -8.44 14.39
N ALA A 24 8.11 -7.40 14.06
CA ALA A 24 7.00 -7.42 13.11
C ALA A 24 7.41 -6.68 11.84
N GLU A 25 6.98 -7.19 10.69
CA GLU A 25 7.16 -6.53 9.40
C GLU A 25 5.83 -5.90 8.98
N ILE A 26 5.82 -4.57 8.85
CA ILE A 26 4.68 -3.81 8.36
C ILE A 26 5.05 -3.21 7.02
N TYR A 27 4.19 -3.45 6.05
CA TYR A 27 4.31 -2.92 4.71
C TYR A 27 3.27 -1.82 4.56
N VAL A 28 3.63 -0.72 3.93
CA VAL A 28 2.71 0.38 3.70
C VAL A 28 2.84 0.90 2.28
N THR A 29 1.70 1.15 1.64
CA THR A 29 1.62 1.93 0.41
C THR A 29 0.90 3.24 0.69
N VAL A 30 1.59 4.35 0.49
CA VAL A 30 1.04 5.70 0.66
C VAL A 30 0.82 6.31 -0.72
N TYR A 31 -0.42 6.63 -1.06
CA TYR A 31 -0.72 7.44 -2.25
C TYR A 31 -0.77 8.91 -1.86
N TYR A 32 0.18 9.71 -2.31
CA TYR A 32 0.34 11.11 -1.87
C TYR A 32 0.66 12.07 -3.04
N PRO A 33 0.18 13.32 -3.01
CA PRO A 33 0.50 14.35 -4.01
C PRO A 33 1.94 14.89 -3.82
N GLY A 34 2.94 14.04 -4.03
CA GLY A 34 4.34 14.37 -3.86
C GLY A 34 5.21 13.15 -3.59
N GLU A 35 6.52 13.38 -3.48
CA GLU A 35 7.51 12.41 -3.05
C GLU A 35 7.62 12.38 -1.52
N LEU A 36 7.65 11.17 -0.96
CA LEU A 36 7.76 10.94 0.48
C LEU A 36 9.05 10.17 0.78
N GLU A 37 9.63 10.44 1.94
CA GLU A 37 10.69 9.64 2.54
C GLU A 37 10.24 9.13 3.91
N ALA A 38 10.57 7.89 4.24
CA ALA A 38 10.24 7.32 5.53
C ALA A 38 11.22 7.83 6.61
N ASP A 39 10.69 8.42 7.68
CA ASP A 39 11.46 9.00 8.81
C ASP A 39 11.52 8.05 10.03
N GLY A 40 10.92 6.86 9.91
CA GLY A 40 10.96 5.81 10.92
C GLY A 40 9.60 5.54 11.54
N TYR A 41 9.59 5.07 12.79
CA TYR A 41 8.36 4.70 13.47
C TYR A 41 8.43 4.95 14.98
N TYR A 42 7.26 5.03 15.59
CA TYR A 42 7.10 5.10 17.03
C TYR A 42 5.99 4.15 17.48
N VAL A 43 6.22 3.45 18.58
CA VAL A 43 5.22 2.56 19.20
C VAL A 43 4.90 3.10 20.58
N LYS A 44 3.61 3.29 20.85
CA LYS A 44 3.11 3.68 22.17
C LYS A 44 1.79 2.99 22.42
N ASP A 45 1.70 2.32 23.56
CA ASP A 45 0.56 1.48 23.92
C ASP A 45 0.29 0.48 22.77
N ASP A 46 -0.94 0.43 22.25
CA ASP A 46 -1.34 -0.44 21.13
C ASP A 46 -1.32 0.26 19.75
N GLN A 47 -0.70 1.45 19.66
CA GLN A 47 -0.61 2.22 18.43
C GLN A 47 0.81 2.18 17.84
N ILE A 48 0.89 1.90 16.55
CA ILE A 48 2.11 1.98 15.74
C ILE A 48 1.96 3.18 14.81
N THR A 49 2.84 4.17 14.95
CA THR A 49 2.88 5.34 14.07
C THR A 49 4.07 5.22 13.14
N LEU A 50 3.80 5.14 11.84
CA LEU A 50 4.80 5.12 10.76
C LEU A 50 4.97 6.54 10.26
N LYS A 51 6.20 7.07 10.28
CA LYS A 51 6.48 8.46 9.98
C LYS A 51 7.04 8.64 8.58
N PHE A 52 6.56 9.66 7.90
CA PHE A 52 7.03 10.10 6.60
C PHE A 52 7.24 11.61 6.57
N HIS A 53 8.18 12.05 5.74
CA HIS A 53 8.44 13.45 5.44
C HIS A 53 8.18 13.71 3.95
N VAL A 54 7.65 14.89 3.62
CA VAL A 54 7.48 15.31 2.22
C VAL A 54 8.79 15.85 1.67
N LEU A 55 9.41 15.11 0.74
CA LEU A 55 10.60 15.57 0.02
C LEU A 55 10.26 16.67 -0.99
N LYS A 56 9.18 16.45 -1.74
CA LYS A 56 8.79 17.33 -2.84
C LYS A 56 7.30 17.21 -3.12
N GLY A 57 6.57 18.32 -3.07
CA GLY A 57 5.16 18.34 -3.47
C GLY A 57 4.96 18.21 -4.99
N SER A 58 3.85 17.60 -5.40
CA SER A 58 3.40 17.57 -6.79
C SER A 58 1.88 17.61 -6.88
N GLU A 59 1.32 18.10 -7.98
CA GLU A 59 -0.13 18.00 -8.21
C GLU A 59 -0.57 16.56 -8.51
N GLY A 60 0.31 15.76 -9.13
CA GLY A 60 0.06 14.35 -9.43
C GLY A 60 0.20 13.46 -8.20
N LEU A 61 -0.61 12.41 -8.15
CA LEU A 61 -0.59 11.39 -7.09
C LEU A 61 0.56 10.39 -7.37
N LYS A 62 1.40 10.12 -6.37
CA LYS A 62 2.47 9.13 -6.43
C LYS A 62 2.26 8.05 -5.38
N GLY A 63 2.65 6.81 -5.72
CA GLY A 63 2.57 5.67 -4.81
C GLY A 63 3.93 5.39 -4.19
N HIS A 64 4.01 5.46 -2.86
CA HIS A 64 5.22 5.19 -2.09
C HIS A 64 5.07 3.89 -1.34
N PHE A 65 6.02 2.98 -1.51
CA PHE A 65 6.01 1.69 -0.83
C PHE A 65 7.18 1.61 0.15
N GLU A 66 6.88 1.29 1.41
CA GLU A 66 7.89 1.16 2.45
C GLU A 66 7.66 -0.09 3.30
N LYS A 67 8.76 -0.66 3.80
CA LYS A 67 8.76 -1.80 4.71
C LYS A 67 9.39 -1.43 6.05
N PHE A 68 8.57 -1.33 7.08
CA PHE A 68 9.01 -1.09 8.45
C PHE A 68 9.25 -2.40 9.20
N LYS A 69 10.43 -2.51 9.84
CA LYS A 69 10.74 -3.57 10.80
C LYS A 69 10.54 -3.05 12.22
N ILE A 70 9.35 -3.26 12.76
CA ILE A 70 8.96 -2.81 14.09
C ILE A 70 9.52 -3.77 15.12
N ARG A 71 10.38 -3.28 16.00
CA ARG A 71 10.90 -4.05 17.13
C ARG A 71 10.18 -3.62 18.39
N CYS A 72 9.52 -4.56 19.06
CA CYS A 72 8.81 -4.30 20.31
C CYS A 72 9.39 -5.16 21.44
N PHE A 73 9.66 -4.51 22.58
CA PHE A 73 10.18 -5.15 23.78
C PHE A 73 9.01 -5.38 24.74
N LEU A 74 8.69 -6.64 25.08
CA LEU A 74 7.60 -7.02 26.00
C LEU A 74 6.16 -6.70 25.56
N CYS A 75 5.93 -6.20 24.34
CA CYS A 75 4.59 -5.89 23.86
C CYS A 75 3.86 -7.18 23.41
N ASN A 76 2.63 -7.39 23.89
CA ASN A 76 1.64 -8.22 23.21
C ASN A 76 1.12 -7.45 21.98
N LEU A 77 2.01 -7.10 21.06
CA LEU A 77 1.65 -6.39 19.83
C LEU A 77 0.89 -7.37 18.94
N ASP A 78 -0.41 -7.42 19.14
CA ASP A 78 -1.33 -8.14 18.27
C ASP A 78 -1.54 -7.27 17.02
N LEU A 79 -0.78 -7.55 15.96
CA LEU A 79 -0.83 -6.77 14.72
C LEU A 79 -2.24 -6.71 14.12
N GLU A 80 -3.06 -7.74 14.34
CA GLU A 80 -4.43 -7.76 13.83
C GLU A 80 -5.32 -6.69 14.50
N ASN A 81 -4.99 -6.34 15.76
CA ASN A 81 -5.74 -5.42 16.60
C ASN A 81 -4.99 -4.08 16.85
N ALA A 82 -3.71 -4.01 16.52
CA ALA A 82 -2.90 -2.81 16.68
C ALA A 82 -3.43 -1.69 15.77
N THR A 83 -3.52 -0.48 16.31
CA THR A 83 -3.89 0.70 15.51
C THR A 83 -2.66 1.18 14.74
N VAL A 84 -2.69 1.12 13.41
CA VAL A 84 -1.62 1.66 12.57
C VAL A 84 -2.01 3.04 12.06
N VAL A 85 -1.14 4.01 12.29
CA VAL A 85 -1.29 5.39 11.83
C VAL A 85 -0.09 5.74 10.96
N VAL A 86 -0.33 6.38 9.83
CA VAL A 86 0.71 6.94 8.97
C VAL A 86 0.73 8.44 9.19
N ASP A 87 1.80 8.96 9.76
CA ASP A 87 1.99 10.37 10.05
C ASP A 87 2.89 11.00 8.98
N ILE A 88 2.35 11.98 8.25
CA ILE A 88 3.09 12.74 7.23
C ILE A 88 3.23 14.17 7.76
N ASP A 89 4.43 14.52 8.22
CA ASP A 89 4.75 15.85 8.77
C ASP A 89 3.76 16.37 9.82
N GLY A 90 3.29 15.48 10.71
CA GLY A 90 2.33 15.81 11.78
C GLY A 90 0.86 15.66 11.39
N THR A 91 0.57 15.25 10.15
CA THR A 91 -0.78 14.96 9.66
C THR A 91 -1.04 13.45 9.73
N PRO A 92 -1.88 12.96 10.66
CA PRO A 92 -2.18 11.54 10.78
C PRO A 92 -3.16 11.08 9.70
N LEU A 93 -2.84 9.96 9.06
CA LEU A 93 -3.68 9.24 8.12
C LEU A 93 -3.95 7.82 8.63
N TYR A 94 -5.20 7.39 8.50
CA TYR A 94 -5.67 6.10 8.98
C TYR A 94 -5.94 5.17 7.79
N PRO A 95 -5.23 4.03 7.66
CA PRO A 95 -5.46 3.09 6.58
C PRO A 95 -6.88 2.50 6.62
N THR A 96 -7.61 2.59 5.51
CA THR A 96 -8.95 1.97 5.36
C THR A 96 -8.91 0.69 4.51
N CYS A 97 -7.79 0.44 3.82
CA CYS A 97 -7.51 -0.75 3.06
C CYS A 97 -6.36 -1.54 3.70
N ARG A 98 -6.60 -2.85 3.90
CA ARG A 98 -5.61 -3.76 4.47
C ARG A 98 -5.57 -5.08 3.71
N ASP A 99 -4.37 -5.63 3.60
CA ASP A 99 -4.15 -6.98 3.10
C ASP A 99 -3.19 -7.76 4.00
N TYR A 100 -3.35 -9.08 4.03
CA TYR A 100 -2.56 -9.98 4.85
C TYR A 100 -1.40 -10.56 4.05
N ILE A 101 -0.18 -10.41 4.55
CA ILE A 101 0.99 -11.11 4.00
C ILE A 101 1.14 -12.42 4.77
N MET A 102 0.60 -13.49 4.20
CA MET A 102 0.62 -14.81 4.81
C MET A 102 1.89 -15.59 4.47
N SER A 103 2.35 -16.45 5.38
CA SER A 103 3.33 -17.49 5.05
C SER A 103 2.65 -18.75 4.52
N PHE A 104 3.19 -19.33 3.45
CA PHE A 104 2.70 -20.61 2.91
C PHE A 104 3.21 -21.85 3.65
N ASP A 105 4.10 -21.69 4.64
CA ASP A 105 4.69 -22.81 5.37
C ASP A 105 3.82 -23.20 6.59
N LYS A 106 3.09 -24.31 6.43
CA LYS A 106 2.52 -25.24 7.45
C LYS A 106 1.77 -24.71 8.68
N GLY A 107 1.47 -23.42 8.79
CA GLY A 107 0.67 -22.89 9.91
C GLY A 107 -0.25 -21.72 9.60
N GLY A 108 -0.22 -21.15 8.39
CA GLY A 108 -1.07 -19.99 8.05
C GLY A 108 -0.79 -18.72 8.86
N ASN A 109 0.36 -18.64 9.54
CA ASN A 109 0.70 -17.49 10.37
C ASN A 109 0.94 -16.24 9.51
N ILE A 110 0.38 -15.11 9.92
CA ILE A 110 0.60 -13.79 9.31
C ILE A 110 2.09 -13.43 9.47
N LYS A 111 2.80 -13.24 8.35
CA LYS A 111 4.20 -12.78 8.31
C LYS A 111 4.32 -11.27 8.41
N GLY A 112 3.28 -10.56 7.97
CA GLY A 112 3.19 -9.12 8.03
C GLY A 112 1.82 -8.63 7.57
N MET A 113 1.58 -7.34 7.73
CA MET A 113 0.37 -6.69 7.22
C MET A 113 0.76 -5.62 6.22
N HIS A 114 -0.03 -5.51 5.14
CA HIS A 114 0.09 -4.45 4.17
C HIS A 114 -1.06 -3.47 4.35
N TYR A 115 -0.71 -2.23 4.66
CA TYR A 115 -1.66 -1.13 4.77
C TYR A 115 -1.57 -0.24 3.55
N VAL A 116 -2.72 0.23 3.08
CA VAL A 116 -2.79 1.22 2.02
C VAL A 116 -3.48 2.46 2.58
N VAL A 117 -2.89 3.63 2.33
CA VAL A 117 -3.36 4.90 2.88
C VAL A 117 -3.20 6.04 1.88
N SER A 118 -4.05 7.05 1.99
CA SER A 118 -3.98 8.28 1.23
C SER A 118 -4.66 9.41 2.01
N PRO A 119 -4.30 10.69 1.79
CA PRO A 119 -5.12 11.82 2.23
C PRO A 119 -6.43 11.93 1.42
N TYR A 120 -6.60 11.16 0.35
CA TYR A 120 -7.82 11.08 -0.46
C TYR A 120 -8.57 9.79 -0.19
N ASN A 121 -9.83 9.73 -0.63
CA ASN A 121 -10.60 8.49 -0.58
C ASN A 121 -9.97 7.44 -1.50
N LEU A 122 -9.58 6.30 -0.94
CA LEU A 122 -8.95 5.20 -1.67
C LEU A 122 -9.86 4.62 -2.76
N THR A 123 -11.19 4.74 -2.63
CA THR A 123 -12.13 4.31 -3.68
C THR A 123 -12.08 5.20 -4.93
N GLU A 124 -11.53 6.40 -4.84
CA GLU A 124 -11.31 7.30 -5.98
C GLU A 124 -9.99 7.00 -6.70
N ILE A 125 -9.12 6.15 -6.12
CA ILE A 125 -7.77 5.92 -6.63
C ILE A 125 -7.76 4.67 -7.51
N ALA A 126 -7.13 4.80 -8.68
CA ALA A 126 -6.83 3.68 -9.55
C ALA A 126 -5.35 3.66 -9.92
N LYS A 127 -4.77 2.46 -9.92
CA LYS A 127 -3.50 2.18 -10.58
C LYS A 127 -3.81 1.64 -11.97
N ILE A 128 -3.30 2.28 -13.00
CA ILE A 128 -3.50 1.88 -14.38
C ILE A 128 -2.15 1.46 -14.94
N ARG A 129 -1.98 0.17 -15.21
CA ARG A 129 -0.82 -0.32 -15.95
C ARG A 129 -0.96 0.09 -17.41
N ILE A 130 0.07 0.74 -17.92
CA ILE A 130 0.14 1.29 -19.27
C ILE A 130 0.88 0.30 -20.17
N LEU A 131 0.38 0.13 -21.39
CA LEU A 131 1.01 -0.70 -22.41
C LEU A 131 2.35 -0.10 -22.83
N GLU A 132 3.34 -0.96 -23.09
CA GLU A 132 4.66 -0.53 -23.56
C GLU A 132 4.56 0.29 -24.86
N GLY A 133 5.28 1.41 -24.91
CA GLY A 133 5.25 2.35 -26.05
C GLY A 133 4.03 3.27 -26.07
N TYR A 134 3.23 3.31 -24.99
CA TYR A 134 2.14 4.27 -24.79
C TYR A 134 2.31 5.09 -23.50
N GLY A 135 1.57 6.19 -23.42
CA GLY A 135 1.35 6.98 -22.21
C GLY A 135 -0.14 7.15 -21.92
N PHE A 136 -0.50 7.27 -20.64
CA PHE A 136 -1.85 7.59 -20.22
C PHE A 136 -2.24 8.99 -20.69
N ARG A 137 -3.50 9.16 -21.13
CA ARG A 137 -4.04 10.46 -21.53
C ARG A 137 -5.23 10.86 -20.67
N GLU A 138 -6.26 10.02 -20.65
CA GLU A 138 -7.50 10.31 -19.94
C GLU A 138 -8.30 9.04 -19.66
N LEU A 139 -9.26 9.17 -18.74
CA LEU A 139 -10.23 8.12 -18.41
C LEU A 139 -11.63 8.62 -18.77
N LYS A 140 -12.41 7.78 -19.45
CA LYS A 140 -13.81 8.07 -19.79
C LYS A 140 -14.72 6.91 -19.41
N PHE A 141 -16.00 7.20 -19.23
CA PHE A 141 -17.01 6.18 -19.01
C PHE A 141 -18.20 6.41 -19.93
N GLU A 142 -18.47 5.43 -20.78
CA GLU A 142 -19.54 5.49 -21.78
C GLU A 142 -20.16 4.11 -21.97
N ASN A 143 -21.48 4.02 -22.04
CA ASN A 143 -22.20 2.77 -22.34
C ASN A 143 -21.74 1.57 -21.48
N ASN A 144 -21.62 1.76 -20.16
CA ASN A 144 -21.18 0.74 -19.21
C ASN A 144 -19.76 0.20 -19.48
N THR A 145 -18.93 1.00 -20.13
CA THR A 145 -17.53 0.70 -20.44
C THR A 145 -16.64 1.81 -19.91
N LEU A 146 -15.64 1.44 -19.10
CA LEU A 146 -14.53 2.30 -18.73
C LEU A 146 -13.49 2.28 -19.85
N ILE A 147 -13.20 3.45 -20.41
CA ILE A 147 -12.29 3.61 -21.52
C ILE A 147 -11.02 4.29 -21.00
N VAL A 148 -9.89 3.59 -21.09
CA VAL A 148 -8.55 4.11 -20.81
C VAL A 148 -7.96 4.59 -22.12
N LEU A 149 -7.85 5.91 -22.27
CA LEU A 149 -7.31 6.52 -23.48
C LEU A 149 -5.80 6.68 -23.36
N LEU A 150 -5.11 6.21 -24.39
CA LEU A 150 -3.66 6.16 -24.50
C LEU A 150 -3.19 7.06 -25.64
N SER A 151 -1.93 7.50 -25.56
CA SER A 151 -1.22 8.13 -26.67
C SER A 151 0.08 7.37 -26.94
N PRO A 152 0.54 7.20 -28.19
CA PRO A 152 1.86 6.65 -28.47
C PRO A 152 2.95 7.51 -27.82
N GLY A 153 3.91 6.89 -27.14
CA GLY A 153 5.00 7.57 -26.45
C GLY A 153 5.55 6.79 -25.26
N ASN A 154 6.60 7.32 -24.62
CA ASN A 154 7.19 6.70 -23.44
C ASN A 154 6.61 7.33 -22.17
N GLY A 155 5.46 6.83 -21.72
CA GLY A 155 4.87 7.18 -20.44
C GLY A 155 5.43 6.37 -19.26
N GLU A 156 4.92 6.62 -18.06
CA GLU A 156 5.17 5.75 -16.91
C GLU A 156 4.51 4.37 -17.13
N GLU A 157 5.14 3.28 -16.68
CA GLU A 157 4.57 1.93 -16.78
C GLU A 157 3.26 1.80 -15.98
N VAL A 158 3.13 2.57 -14.90
CA VAL A 158 1.95 2.60 -14.06
C VAL A 158 1.58 4.05 -13.79
N GLU A 159 0.39 4.44 -14.23
CA GLU A 159 -0.21 5.72 -13.90
C GLU A 159 -1.06 5.55 -12.63
N ILE A 160 -0.91 6.45 -11.66
CA ILE A 160 -1.74 6.47 -10.45
C ILE A 160 -2.62 7.71 -10.53
N ILE A 161 -3.92 7.50 -10.66
CA ILE A 161 -4.88 8.60 -10.81
C ILE A 161 -5.86 8.63 -9.64
N ARG A 162 -6.40 9.84 -9.41
CA ARG A 162 -7.60 10.06 -8.63
C ARG A 162 -8.73 10.44 -9.59
N SER A 163 -9.87 9.75 -9.51
CA SER A 163 -10.98 9.96 -10.45
C SER A 163 -12.35 9.64 -9.82
N ASN A 164 -13.28 10.58 -9.96
CA ASN A 164 -14.68 10.38 -9.55
C ASN A 164 -15.36 9.25 -10.34
N ILE A 165 -14.96 9.06 -11.61
CA ILE A 165 -15.46 7.96 -12.45
C ILE A 165 -15.17 6.60 -11.78
N ILE A 166 -13.98 6.44 -11.21
CA ILE A 166 -13.60 5.20 -10.51
C ILE A 166 -14.48 5.03 -9.27
N ALA A 167 -14.64 6.07 -8.45
CA ALA A 167 -15.44 5.99 -7.23
C ALA A 167 -16.92 5.65 -7.50
N GLU A 168 -17.54 6.30 -8.50
CA GLU A 168 -18.94 6.07 -8.87
C GLU A 168 -19.19 4.64 -9.36
N HIS A 169 -18.18 4.02 -9.98
CA HIS A 169 -18.30 2.75 -10.68
C HIS A 169 -17.53 1.59 -10.04
N GLN A 170 -16.89 1.81 -8.89
CA GLN A 170 -15.95 0.87 -8.27
C GLN A 170 -16.54 -0.53 -8.09
N LYS A 171 -17.75 -0.64 -7.50
CA LYS A 171 -18.41 -1.93 -7.29
C LYS A 171 -18.72 -2.66 -8.60
N GLY A 172 -19.04 -1.93 -9.66
CA GLY A 172 -19.29 -2.51 -10.98
C GLY A 172 -18.01 -3.00 -11.65
N LEU A 173 -16.91 -2.26 -11.46
CA LEU A 173 -15.58 -2.63 -11.93
C LEU A 173 -15.07 -3.90 -11.20
N GLU A 174 -15.14 -3.94 -9.87
CA GLU A 174 -14.69 -5.09 -9.07
C GLU A 174 -15.50 -6.37 -9.34
N ARG A 175 -16.80 -6.23 -9.66
CA ARG A 175 -17.67 -7.38 -9.99
C ARG A 175 -17.61 -7.80 -11.45
N GLY A 176 -16.82 -7.12 -12.28
CA GLY A 176 -16.72 -7.38 -13.72
C GLY A 176 -18.01 -7.04 -14.50
N TRP A 177 -18.90 -6.23 -13.94
CA TRP A 177 -20.11 -5.77 -14.62
C TRP A 177 -19.84 -4.62 -15.59
N ILE A 178 -18.73 -3.91 -15.39
CA ILE A 178 -18.27 -2.82 -16.23
C ILE A 178 -17.12 -3.35 -17.08
N LYS A 179 -17.24 -3.19 -18.38
CA LYS A 179 -16.16 -3.54 -19.31
C LYS A 179 -15.04 -2.51 -19.22
N VAL A 180 -13.79 -2.94 -19.30
CA VAL A 180 -12.65 -2.02 -19.44
C VAL A 180 -12.03 -2.18 -20.82
N VAL A 181 -11.74 -1.06 -21.48
CA VAL A 181 -11.08 -1.04 -22.80
C VAL A 181 -9.98 0.00 -22.80
N TYR A 182 -8.79 -0.41 -23.23
CA TYR A 182 -7.70 0.48 -23.57
C TYR A 182 -7.77 0.84 -25.05
N THR A 183 -7.50 2.08 -25.44
CA THR A 183 -7.43 2.47 -26.85
C THR A 183 -6.58 3.72 -27.09
N ASP A 184 -5.87 3.74 -28.20
CA ASP A 184 -5.16 4.92 -28.74
C ASP A 184 -5.98 5.62 -29.87
N GLY A 185 -7.21 5.18 -30.10
CA GLY A 185 -8.08 5.60 -31.20
C GLY A 185 -7.97 4.72 -32.46
N SER A 186 -6.86 4.01 -32.66
CA SER A 186 -6.62 3.12 -33.81
C SER A 186 -6.74 1.64 -33.44
N LYS A 187 -6.25 1.28 -32.25
CA LYS A 187 -6.24 -0.08 -31.69
C LYS A 187 -7.01 -0.11 -30.39
N LYS A 188 -7.48 -1.30 -30.02
CA LYS A 188 -8.21 -1.56 -28.78
C LYS A 188 -7.67 -2.81 -28.11
N TRP A 189 -7.59 -2.76 -26.79
CA TRP A 189 -7.22 -3.89 -25.95
C TRP A 189 -8.24 -4.03 -24.82
N GLU A 190 -8.52 -5.25 -24.42
CA GLU A 190 -9.38 -5.51 -23.28
C GLU A 190 -8.61 -5.23 -21.98
N GLY A 191 -9.30 -4.66 -20.99
CA GLY A 191 -8.75 -4.42 -19.67
C GLY A 191 -9.36 -5.36 -18.62
N ARG A 192 -8.60 -5.61 -17.56
CA ARG A 192 -9.02 -6.35 -16.38
C ARG A 192 -8.90 -5.46 -15.14
N VAL A 193 -9.77 -5.69 -14.17
CA VAL A 193 -9.78 -4.97 -12.89
C VAL A 193 -9.51 -5.95 -11.76
N TYR A 194 -8.64 -5.54 -10.84
CA TYR A 194 -8.31 -6.28 -9.63
C TYR A 194 -8.48 -5.35 -8.43
N SER A 195 -9.10 -5.86 -7.36
CA SER A 195 -9.14 -5.16 -6.08
C SER A 195 -7.82 -5.38 -5.34
N MET A 196 -7.28 -4.33 -4.71
CA MET A 196 -6.00 -4.40 -4.01
C MET A 196 -6.07 -4.92 -2.57
N GLY A 197 -7.24 -5.34 -2.09
CA GLY A 197 -7.38 -5.87 -0.74
C GLY A 197 -8.83 -5.91 -0.25
N LYS A 198 -9.01 -5.96 1.07
CA LYS A 198 -10.33 -5.83 1.71
C LYS A 198 -10.51 -4.42 2.27
N GLY A 199 -11.72 -3.89 2.16
CA GLY A 199 -12.08 -2.55 2.62
C GLY A 199 -12.19 -1.56 1.46
N GLU A 200 -12.04 -0.28 1.75
CA GLU A 200 -12.01 0.78 0.74
C GLU A 200 -10.64 0.81 0.10
N CYS A 201 -10.41 -0.05 -0.90
CA CYS A 201 -9.13 -0.21 -1.56
C CYS A 201 -9.12 0.44 -2.95
N PRO A 202 -7.96 0.93 -3.43
CA PRO A 202 -7.80 1.27 -4.83
C PRO A 202 -8.00 0.06 -5.72
N VAL A 203 -8.33 0.32 -6.98
CA VAL A 203 -8.38 -0.72 -8.01
C VAL A 203 -7.12 -0.70 -8.86
N LEU A 204 -6.64 -1.88 -9.25
CA LEU A 204 -5.63 -2.06 -10.28
C LEU A 204 -6.33 -2.38 -11.59
N ILE A 205 -5.97 -1.65 -12.65
CA ILE A 205 -6.45 -1.85 -14.01
C ILE A 205 -5.24 -2.18 -14.87
N GLU A 206 -5.30 -3.28 -15.60
CA GLU A 206 -4.26 -3.68 -16.54
C GLU A 206 -4.88 -4.19 -17.85
N ALA A 207 -4.13 -4.06 -18.94
CA ALA A 207 -4.50 -4.70 -20.20
C ALA A 207 -4.44 -6.23 -20.02
N GLY A 208 -5.45 -6.94 -20.51
CA GLY A 208 -5.42 -8.39 -20.57
C GLY A 208 -4.46 -8.86 -21.65
N ASP A 209 -3.79 -9.99 -21.41
CA ASP A 209 -3.07 -10.71 -22.44
C ASP A 209 -4.04 -11.13 -23.55
N SER A 210 -3.80 -10.66 -24.77
CA SER A 210 -4.54 -11.02 -25.98
C SER A 210 -4.08 -12.35 -26.56
#